data_AF-A0A3M1Y478-F1
#
_entry.id   AF-A0A3M1Y478-F1
#
_cell.length_a   1.000
_cell.length_b   1.000
_cell.length_c   1.000
_cell.angle_alpha   90.00
_cell.angle_beta   90.00
_cell.angle_gamma   90.00
#
_symmetry.space_group_name_H-M   'P 1'
#
loop_
_entity.id
_entity.type
_entity.pdbx_description
1 polymer ?
#
loop_
_entity_poly.entity_id
_entity_poly.type
_entity_poly.pdbx_seq_one_letter_code
_entity_poly.pdbx_strand_id
1 'polypeptide(L)'
;MNETTPETDETKNIPTDHHDDKPVSESFDDAEIETTDTVEQNAQETTEVIATLPIDLDIEAALASVSSLSDVIAEQEAQEAAERTRQEEAQRQQEELQARRSAYYLPRPSMYTLQRGQIGSVIPALMLIALGAGLTFALSSEQISLSRGMLTLIAMGAFGILLIAQWLSSGRWARGALFGGISLIFLAGSLYFLAHNPPGADGYPLLISVIGLAVILSGILAPPISPYQHFWGLSLIVAGGVCYGVNAANINLDGASPWLWGSVVIAIVVLYVVPIAMRRHG
;
A
#
# COMPACT_ATOMS: atom_id res chain seq x y z
N MET A 1 -52.81 -23.32 -36.80
CA MET A 1 -53.62 -22.44 -35.94
C MET A 1 -52.65 -21.68 -35.05
N ASN A 2 -52.45 -20.40 -35.39
CA ASN A 2 -51.82 -19.27 -34.69
C ASN A 2 -50.62 -19.57 -33.77
N GLU A 3 -49.36 -19.25 -34.12
CA GLU A 3 -48.77 -17.90 -34.28
C GLU A 3 -49.21 -16.91 -33.20
N THR A 4 -48.30 -16.59 -32.27
CA THR A 4 -48.06 -15.24 -31.73
C THR A 4 -46.85 -15.25 -30.79
N THR A 5 -45.73 -14.84 -31.37
CA THR A 5 -44.54 -14.31 -30.70
C THR A 5 -44.89 -12.95 -30.06
N PRO A 6 -44.47 -12.66 -28.81
CA PRO A 6 -44.31 -11.28 -28.33
C PRO A 6 -42.83 -10.93 -28.51
N GLU A 7 -42.49 -10.17 -29.55
CA GLU A 7 -42.51 -8.69 -29.59
C GLU A 7 -41.44 -8.10 -28.68
N THR A 8 -40.38 -7.70 -29.37
CA THR A 8 -39.24 -6.86 -29.00
C THR A 8 -39.66 -5.65 -28.18
N ASP A 9 -39.19 -5.60 -26.94
CA ASP A 9 -39.32 -4.41 -26.10
C ASP A 9 -38.07 -3.53 -26.21
N GLU A 10 -38.33 -2.24 -26.22
CA GLU A 10 -37.51 -1.15 -26.75
C GLU A 10 -36.12 -1.05 -26.12
N THR A 11 -35.11 -1.02 -27.00
CA THR A 11 -33.82 -0.37 -26.71
C THR A 11 -34.05 1.12 -26.48
N LYS A 12 -34.28 1.49 -25.22
CA LYS A 12 -34.26 2.86 -24.75
C LYS A 12 -32.86 3.44 -24.95
N ASN A 13 -32.68 4.18 -26.04
CA ASN A 13 -31.54 5.06 -26.28
C ASN A 13 -31.42 6.05 -25.13
N ILE A 14 -30.50 5.76 -24.21
CA ILE A 14 -30.02 6.75 -23.24
C ILE A 14 -29.09 7.68 -24.02
N PRO A 15 -29.32 8.99 -24.04
CA PRO A 15 -28.36 9.94 -24.58
C PRO A 15 -27.07 9.78 -23.78
N THR A 16 -26.02 9.27 -24.43
CA THR A 16 -24.64 9.40 -23.97
C THR A 16 -24.34 10.89 -23.94
N ASP A 17 -24.50 11.48 -22.75
CA ASP A 17 -24.04 12.80 -22.40
C ASP A 17 -22.51 12.77 -22.53
N HIS A 18 -22.03 13.31 -23.66
CA HIS A 18 -20.63 13.42 -23.98
C HIS A 18 -20.08 14.57 -23.11
N HIS A 19 -19.68 14.24 -21.89
CA HIS A 19 -18.88 15.12 -21.05
C HIS A 19 -17.52 15.27 -21.75
N ASP A 20 -17.44 16.27 -22.62
CA ASP A 20 -16.20 16.89 -23.05
C ASP A 20 -15.52 17.49 -21.81
N ASP A 21 -14.86 16.63 -21.04
CA ASP A 21 -13.83 17.02 -20.09
C ASP A 21 -12.64 17.55 -20.91
N LYS A 22 -12.80 18.78 -21.41
CA LYS A 22 -11.65 19.60 -21.80
C LYS A 22 -10.75 19.67 -20.57
N PRO A 23 -9.46 19.32 -20.67
CA PRO A 23 -8.54 19.58 -19.58
C PRO A 23 -8.61 21.08 -19.31
N VAL A 24 -9.03 21.43 -18.09
CA VAL A 24 -8.86 22.76 -17.54
C VAL A 24 -7.35 23.01 -17.60
N SER A 25 -6.93 23.73 -18.63
CA SER A 25 -5.63 24.38 -18.64
C SER A 25 -5.69 25.36 -17.48
N GLU A 26 -5.10 24.97 -16.35
CA GLU A 26 -4.68 25.91 -15.32
C GLU A 26 -3.74 26.90 -16.02
N SER A 27 -4.32 28.02 -16.45
CA SER A 27 -3.60 29.24 -16.71
C SER A 27 -2.96 29.61 -15.38
N PHE A 28 -1.67 29.31 -15.26
CA PHE A 28 -0.85 29.88 -14.21
C PHE A 28 -0.93 31.38 -14.37
N ASP A 29 -1.70 32.00 -13.48
CA ASP A 29 -1.76 33.43 -13.29
C ASP A 29 -0.35 33.99 -13.23
N ASP A 30 -0.15 34.99 -14.09
CA ASP A 30 0.97 35.90 -14.10
C ASP A 30 1.28 36.37 -12.68
N ALA A 31 2.31 35.78 -12.07
CA ALA A 31 3.00 36.41 -10.97
C ALA A 31 3.76 37.61 -11.54
N GLU A 32 3.04 38.72 -11.57
CA GLU A 32 3.49 40.10 -11.70
C GLU A 32 4.79 40.30 -10.89
N ILE A 33 5.95 40.14 -11.56
CA ILE A 33 7.23 40.59 -11.02
C ILE A 33 7.27 42.09 -11.24
N GLU A 34 6.88 42.79 -10.19
CA GLU A 34 7.07 44.20 -9.94
C GLU A 34 8.53 44.59 -10.24
N THR A 35 8.75 45.14 -11.44
CA THR A 35 9.99 45.85 -11.79
C THR A 35 10.02 47.16 -11.01
N THR A 36 10.55 47.11 -9.79
CA THR A 36 10.94 48.33 -9.09
C THR A 36 12.14 48.95 -9.78
N ASP A 37 11.86 50.08 -10.42
CA ASP A 37 12.79 51.16 -10.74
C ASP A 37 13.86 51.33 -9.66
N THR A 38 15.12 51.35 -10.08
CA THR A 38 16.15 52.14 -9.42
C THR A 38 17.12 52.65 -10.48
N VAL A 39 16.62 53.63 -11.23
CA VAL A 39 17.45 54.58 -11.99
C VAL A 39 18.11 55.50 -10.97
N GLU A 40 19.31 55.15 -10.51
CA GLU A 40 20.17 56.07 -9.78
C GLU A 40 21.15 56.71 -10.79
N GLN A 41 20.86 57.96 -11.11
CA GLN A 41 21.71 58.88 -11.84
C GLN A 41 23.10 58.94 -11.17
N ASN A 42 24.13 58.49 -11.87
CA ASN A 42 25.49 58.98 -11.63
C ASN A 42 25.92 59.83 -12.83
N ALA A 43 25.55 61.11 -12.75
CA ALA A 43 26.12 62.16 -13.57
C ALA A 43 27.43 62.60 -12.90
N GLN A 44 28.55 62.08 -13.40
CA GLN A 44 29.84 62.74 -13.22
C GLN A 44 30.47 62.96 -14.59
N GLU A 45 30.53 64.25 -14.92
CA GLU A 45 31.43 64.86 -15.87
C GLU A 45 32.82 64.22 -15.80
N THR A 46 33.34 63.79 -16.96
CA THR A 46 34.78 63.87 -17.19
C THR A 46 35.01 64.12 -18.67
N THR A 47 35.06 65.42 -18.97
CA THR A 47 36.07 66.08 -19.81
C THR A 47 36.64 65.27 -20.96
N GLU A 48 36.31 65.71 -22.17
CA GLU A 48 37.04 65.48 -23.41
C GLU A 48 38.56 65.54 -23.18
N VAL A 49 39.20 64.37 -23.19
CA VAL A 49 40.62 64.25 -23.51
C VAL A 49 40.66 63.62 -24.90
N ILE A 50 40.69 64.47 -25.92
CA ILE A 50 41.16 64.12 -27.26
C ILE A 50 42.67 63.86 -27.12
N ALA A 51 43.01 62.71 -26.56
CA ALA A 51 44.33 62.13 -26.75
C ALA A 51 44.25 61.42 -28.11
N THR A 52 44.94 61.99 -29.09
CA THR A 52 45.48 61.24 -30.23
C THR A 52 46.20 60.01 -29.70
N LEU A 53 45.46 58.91 -29.57
CA LEU A 53 46.02 57.58 -29.37
C LEU A 53 46.87 57.29 -30.61
N PRO A 54 48.15 56.90 -30.45
CA PRO A 54 48.87 56.31 -31.56
C PRO A 54 48.05 55.11 -32.03
N ILE A 55 47.66 55.13 -33.30
CA ILE A 55 47.06 54.02 -34.02
C ILE A 55 48.17 52.98 -34.23
N ASP A 56 48.68 52.43 -33.14
CA ASP A 56 49.19 51.06 -33.13
C ASP A 56 47.97 50.21 -32.80
N LEU A 57 47.16 49.94 -33.84
CA LEU A 57 46.28 48.78 -33.78
C LEU A 57 47.23 47.60 -33.54
N ASP A 58 47.23 47.07 -32.31
CA ASP A 58 47.83 45.78 -32.00
C ASP A 58 47.01 44.70 -32.73
N ILE A 59 47.25 44.60 -34.03
CA ILE A 59 46.70 43.58 -34.93
C ILE A 59 47.03 42.20 -34.36
N GLU A 60 48.18 42.06 -33.70
CA GLU A 60 48.58 40.86 -32.97
C GLU A 60 47.69 40.57 -31.75
N ALA A 61 47.27 41.58 -30.98
CA ALA A 61 46.34 41.40 -29.87
C ALA A 61 44.91 41.08 -30.35
N ALA A 62 44.47 41.70 -31.45
CA ALA A 62 43.19 41.36 -32.07
C ALA A 62 43.18 39.92 -32.62
N LEU A 63 44.25 39.46 -33.27
CA LEU A 63 44.41 38.07 -33.71
C LEU A 63 44.52 37.09 -32.54
N ALA A 64 45.18 37.46 -31.44
CA ALA A 64 45.21 36.66 -30.21
C ALA A 64 43.81 36.52 -29.59
N SER A 65 42.99 37.58 -29.62
CA SER A 65 41.61 37.53 -29.13
C SER A 65 40.72 36.61 -29.97
N VAL A 66 40.89 36.61 -31.30
CA VAL A 66 40.17 35.72 -32.23
C VAL A 66 40.61 34.27 -32.04
N SER A 67 41.90 34.03 -31.78
CA SER A 67 42.40 32.69 -31.42
C SER A 67 41.83 32.20 -30.08
N SER A 68 41.79 33.06 -29.05
CA SER A 68 41.19 32.71 -27.76
C SER A 68 39.68 32.50 -27.82
N LEU A 69 38.99 33.20 -28.73
CA LEU A 69 37.55 33.02 -28.93
C LEU A 69 37.24 31.61 -29.45
N SER A 70 38.13 31.04 -30.27
CA SER A 70 37.98 29.68 -30.78
C SER A 70 38.10 28.63 -29.66
N ASP A 71 39.00 28.84 -28.69
CA ASP A 71 39.14 27.98 -27.51
C ASP A 71 37.95 28.13 -26.55
N VAL A 72 37.47 29.35 -26.33
CA VAL A 72 36.28 29.61 -25.50
C VAL A 72 35.02 28.98 -26.09
N ILE A 73 34.83 29.06 -27.41
CA ILE A 73 33.70 28.42 -28.09
C ILE A 73 33.78 26.90 -27.96
N ALA A 74 34.97 26.31 -28.11
CA ALA A 74 35.16 24.86 -27.94
C ALA A 74 34.88 24.40 -26.50
N GLU A 75 35.27 25.18 -25.50
CA GLU A 75 34.99 24.90 -24.09
C GLU A 75 33.49 25.08 -23.75
N GLN A 76 32.86 26.11 -24.31
CA GLN A 76 31.42 26.35 -24.14
C GLN A 76 30.59 25.21 -24.78
N GLU A 77 30.93 24.79 -25.99
CA GLU A 77 30.23 23.67 -26.66
C GLU A 77 30.40 22.36 -25.90
N ALA A 78 31.58 22.13 -25.30
CA ALA A 78 31.82 20.98 -24.43
C ALA A 78 31.00 21.03 -23.13
N GLN A 79 30.84 22.21 -22.52
CA GLN A 79 29.97 22.39 -21.35
C GLN A 79 28.50 22.16 -21.68
N GLU A 80 27.99 22.75 -22.78
CA GLU A 80 26.60 22.56 -23.22
C GLU A 80 26.30 21.09 -23.56
N ALA A 81 27.24 20.39 -24.19
CA ALA A 81 27.10 18.95 -24.47
C ALA A 81 27.04 18.12 -23.17
N ALA A 82 27.85 18.46 -22.17
CA ALA A 82 27.82 17.79 -20.87
C ALA A 82 26.50 18.06 -20.12
N GLU A 83 25.96 19.27 -20.20
CA GLU A 83 24.67 19.62 -19.59
C GLU A 83 23.51 18.89 -20.25
N ARG A 84 23.46 18.81 -21.59
CA ARG A 84 22.44 18.03 -22.30
C ARG A 84 22.47 16.56 -21.91
N THR A 85 23.68 15.98 -21.80
CA THR A 85 23.84 14.59 -21.37
C THR A 85 23.27 14.36 -19.96
N ARG A 86 23.55 15.28 -19.01
CA ARG A 86 22.98 15.20 -17.64
C ARG A 86 21.46 15.35 -17.63
N GLN A 87 20.91 16.24 -18.47
CA GLN A 87 19.46 16.43 -18.57
C GLN A 87 18.76 15.19 -19.15
N GLU A 88 19.33 14.60 -20.20
CA GLU A 88 18.80 13.36 -20.79
C GLU A 88 18.85 12.20 -19.81
N GLU A 89 19.94 12.05 -19.04
CA GLU A 89 20.03 11.05 -17.97
C GLU A 89 19.00 11.28 -16.86
N ALA A 90 18.79 12.53 -16.45
CA ALA A 90 17.77 12.89 -15.46
C ALA A 90 16.34 12.61 -15.97
N GLN A 91 16.07 12.89 -17.25
CA GLN A 91 14.78 12.58 -17.88
C GLN A 91 14.55 11.06 -17.96
N ARG A 92 15.56 10.29 -18.40
CA ARG A 92 15.46 8.82 -18.43
C ARG A 92 15.20 8.24 -17.04
N GLN A 93 15.88 8.75 -16.02
CA GLN A 93 15.61 8.34 -14.63
C GLN A 93 14.19 8.69 -14.20
N GLN A 94 13.68 9.88 -14.54
CA GLN A 94 12.31 10.26 -14.23
C GLN A 94 11.28 9.38 -14.97
N GLU A 95 11.48 9.10 -16.25
CA GLU A 95 10.62 8.20 -17.02
C GLU A 95 10.62 6.79 -16.44
N GLU A 96 11.78 6.26 -16.04
CA GLU A 96 11.86 4.94 -15.42
C GLU A 96 11.15 4.90 -14.06
N LEU A 97 11.26 5.98 -13.27
CA LEU A 97 10.51 6.13 -12.02
C LEU A 97 9.01 6.26 -12.26
N GLN A 98 8.59 6.98 -13.30
CA GLN A 98 7.19 7.10 -13.67
C GLN A 98 6.62 5.78 -14.19
N ALA A 99 7.37 5.05 -15.02
CA ALA A 99 7.00 3.72 -15.50
C ALA A 99 6.88 2.71 -14.35
N ARG A 100 7.79 2.78 -13.36
CA ARG A 100 7.66 1.99 -12.13
C ARG A 100 6.42 2.39 -11.34
N ARG A 101 6.12 3.68 -11.19
CA ARG A 101 4.91 4.16 -10.46
C ARG A 101 3.62 3.75 -11.17
N SER A 102 3.57 3.86 -12.50
CA SER A 102 2.38 3.51 -13.29
C SER A 102 2.13 2.01 -13.29
N ALA A 103 3.18 1.18 -13.24
CA ALA A 103 3.04 -0.27 -13.06
C ALA A 103 2.35 -0.67 -11.74
N TYR A 104 2.40 0.17 -10.70
CA TYR A 104 1.69 -0.06 -9.43
C TYR A 104 0.33 0.64 -9.33
N TYR A 105 -0.04 1.46 -10.31
CA TYR A 105 -1.35 2.11 -10.39
C TYR A 105 -2.35 1.15 -11.05
N LEU A 106 -2.75 0.10 -10.32
CA LEU A 106 -3.97 -0.61 -10.67
C LEU A 106 -5.14 0.38 -10.48
N PRO A 107 -5.99 0.60 -11.51
CA PRO A 107 -7.16 1.44 -11.36
C PRO A 107 -7.96 0.94 -10.18
N ARG A 108 -8.15 1.79 -9.16
CA ARG A 108 -8.96 1.43 -8.01
C ARG A 108 -10.35 1.12 -8.55
N PRO A 109 -10.93 -0.07 -8.24
CA PRO A 109 -12.28 -0.35 -8.68
C PRO A 109 -13.17 0.79 -8.19
N SER A 110 -13.98 1.33 -9.11
CA SER A 110 -14.93 2.39 -8.78
C SER A 110 -15.73 1.95 -7.56
N MET A 111 -15.95 2.86 -6.61
CA MET A 111 -16.71 2.53 -5.41
C MET A 111 -18.05 1.97 -5.86
N TYR A 112 -18.28 0.67 -5.61
CA TYR A 112 -19.48 -0.02 -6.06
C TYR A 112 -20.69 0.70 -5.50
N THR A 113 -21.40 1.45 -6.35
CA THR A 113 -22.74 1.91 -6.03
C THR A 113 -23.61 0.66 -6.03
N LEU A 114 -24.13 0.28 -4.87
CA LEU A 114 -24.99 -0.89 -4.70
C LEU A 114 -26.22 -0.79 -5.64
N GLN A 115 -26.14 -1.42 -6.80
CA GLN A 115 -27.31 -1.66 -7.63
C GLN A 115 -28.11 -2.80 -6.99
N ARG A 116 -29.42 -2.58 -6.80
CA ARG A 116 -30.33 -3.64 -6.34
C ARG A 116 -30.24 -4.84 -7.29
N GLY A 117 -30.04 -6.03 -6.74
CA GLY A 117 -29.97 -7.29 -7.49
C GLY A 117 -28.56 -7.83 -7.75
N GLN A 118 -27.50 -7.19 -7.25
CA GLN A 118 -26.16 -7.72 -7.40
C GLN A 118 -25.98 -9.04 -6.60
N ILE A 119 -25.45 -10.07 -7.28
CA ILE A 119 -25.22 -11.42 -6.75
C ILE A 119 -24.44 -11.41 -5.42
N GLY A 120 -23.62 -10.39 -5.19
CA GLY A 120 -22.85 -10.23 -3.96
C GLY A 120 -23.67 -10.11 -2.69
N SER A 121 -24.94 -9.70 -2.77
CA SER A 121 -25.85 -9.65 -1.62
C SER A 121 -26.57 -10.98 -1.34
N VAL A 122 -26.67 -11.85 -2.35
CA VAL A 122 -27.43 -13.12 -2.26
C VAL A 122 -26.67 -14.15 -1.44
N ILE A 123 -25.34 -14.23 -1.61
CA ILE A 123 -24.52 -15.23 -0.93
C ILE A 123 -24.53 -15.04 0.60
N PRO A 124 -24.27 -13.83 1.16
CA PRO A 124 -24.36 -13.62 2.60
C PRO A 124 -25.77 -13.87 3.14
N ALA A 125 -26.82 -13.52 2.39
CA ALA A 125 -28.20 -13.74 2.80
C ALA A 125 -28.53 -15.24 2.89
N LEU A 126 -28.16 -16.04 1.89
CA LEU A 126 -28.35 -17.50 1.92
C LEU A 126 -27.55 -18.17 3.04
N MET A 127 -26.32 -17.71 3.28
CA MET A 127 -25.52 -18.14 4.43
C MET A 127 -26.22 -17.84 5.75
N LEU A 128 -26.77 -16.64 5.92
CA LEU A 128 -27.49 -16.25 7.13
C LEU A 128 -28.76 -17.09 7.35
N ILE A 129 -29.50 -17.39 6.27
CA ILE A 129 -30.68 -18.26 6.32
C ILE A 129 -30.30 -19.68 6.72
N ALA A 130 -29.29 -20.26 6.08
CA ALA A 130 -28.80 -21.61 6.42
C ALA A 130 -28.31 -21.69 7.86
N LEU A 131 -27.63 -20.64 8.34
CA LEU A 131 -27.15 -20.56 9.71
C LEU A 131 -28.30 -20.42 10.71
N GLY A 132 -29.31 -19.58 10.42
CA GLY A 132 -30.50 -19.44 11.25
C GLY A 132 -31.32 -20.74 11.32
N ALA A 133 -31.47 -21.43 10.20
CA ALA A 133 -32.14 -22.73 10.15
C ALA A 133 -31.36 -23.78 10.96
N GLY A 134 -30.04 -23.85 10.79
CA GLY A 134 -29.18 -24.74 11.56
C GLY A 134 -29.22 -24.46 13.06
N LEU A 135 -29.22 -23.18 13.47
CA LEU A 135 -29.33 -22.79 14.88
C LEU A 135 -30.70 -23.17 15.46
N THR A 136 -31.77 -22.97 14.70
CA THR A 136 -33.13 -23.34 15.11
C THR A 136 -33.26 -24.84 15.29
N PHE A 137 -32.70 -25.63 14.37
CA PHE A 137 -32.67 -27.08 14.48
C PHE A 137 -31.86 -27.53 15.71
N ALA A 138 -30.67 -26.96 15.92
CA ALA A 138 -29.83 -27.26 17.08
C ALA A 138 -30.55 -26.96 18.41
N LEU A 139 -31.24 -25.81 18.50
CA LEU A 139 -32.01 -25.43 19.68
C LEU A 139 -33.28 -26.28 19.90
N SER A 140 -33.87 -26.81 18.82
CA SER A 140 -35.08 -27.65 18.90
C SER A 140 -34.76 -29.10 19.25
N SER A 141 -33.53 -29.56 18.99
CA SER A 141 -33.07 -30.85 19.46
C SER A 141 -32.72 -30.77 20.95
N GLU A 142 -33.61 -31.24 21.82
CA GLU A 142 -33.47 -31.25 23.29
C GLU A 142 -32.18 -31.94 23.82
N GLN A 143 -31.41 -32.56 22.92
CA GLN A 143 -30.20 -33.33 23.23
C GLN A 143 -28.95 -32.46 23.47
N ILE A 144 -28.96 -31.17 23.12
CA ILE A 144 -27.79 -30.30 23.25
C ILE A 144 -28.13 -29.13 24.17
N SER A 145 -27.65 -29.17 25.42
CA SER A 145 -27.67 -28.00 26.30
C SER A 145 -26.66 -26.98 25.78
N LEU A 146 -27.11 -26.02 24.96
CA LEU A 146 -26.23 -24.95 24.48
C LEU A 146 -25.80 -24.08 25.66
N SER A 147 -24.54 -24.20 26.05
CA SER A 147 -23.93 -23.24 26.98
C SER A 147 -23.84 -21.86 26.31
N ARG A 148 -23.91 -20.78 27.09
CA ARG A 148 -23.74 -19.40 26.55
C ARG A 148 -22.42 -19.24 25.80
N GLY A 149 -21.36 -19.93 26.25
CA GLY A 149 -20.06 -19.93 25.57
C GLY A 149 -20.12 -20.60 24.20
N MET A 150 -20.90 -21.67 24.04
CA MET A 150 -21.07 -22.31 22.73
C MET A 150 -21.81 -21.39 21.75
N LEU A 151 -22.83 -20.66 22.22
CA LEU A 151 -23.53 -19.64 21.42
C LEU A 151 -22.58 -18.53 20.95
N THR A 152 -21.68 -18.03 21.81
CA THR A 152 -20.72 -16.99 21.40
C THR A 152 -19.73 -17.53 20.38
N LEU A 153 -19.25 -18.77 20.52
CA LEU A 153 -18.37 -19.40 19.54
C LEU A 153 -19.04 -19.60 18.18
N ILE A 154 -20.30 -20.05 18.17
CA ILE A 154 -21.09 -20.20 16.94
C ILE A 154 -21.28 -18.84 16.27
N ALA A 155 -21.65 -17.81 17.03
CA ALA A 155 -21.82 -16.46 16.50
C ALA A 155 -20.50 -15.90 15.92
N MET A 156 -19.38 -16.13 16.60
CA MET A 156 -18.07 -15.66 16.16
C MET A 156 -17.60 -16.38 14.88
N GLY A 157 -17.82 -17.69 14.79
CA GLY A 157 -17.59 -18.48 13.57
C GLY A 157 -18.49 -18.05 12.42
N ALA A 158 -19.78 -17.84 12.68
CA ALA A 158 -20.76 -17.34 11.72
C ALA A 158 -20.33 -15.99 11.11
N PHE A 159 -19.96 -15.04 11.96
CA PHE A 159 -19.48 -13.73 11.53
C PHE A 159 -18.16 -13.85 10.75
N GLY A 160 -17.27 -14.74 11.17
CA GLY A 160 -16.03 -15.04 10.45
C GLY A 160 -16.29 -15.56 9.03
N ILE A 161 -17.21 -16.50 8.87
CA ILE A 161 -17.62 -17.03 7.55
C ILE A 161 -18.26 -15.93 6.70
N LEU A 162 -19.11 -15.07 7.30
CA LEU A 162 -19.74 -13.96 6.59
C LEU A 162 -18.72 -12.95 6.05
N LEU A 163 -17.66 -12.66 6.81
CA LEU A 163 -16.54 -11.82 6.34
C LEU A 163 -15.75 -12.48 5.20
N ILE A 164 -15.56 -13.80 5.23
CA ILE A 164 -14.91 -14.54 4.13
C ILE A 164 -15.80 -14.53 2.88
N ALA A 165 -17.10 -14.73 3.02
CA ALA A 165 -18.05 -14.64 1.92
C ALA A 165 -18.06 -13.23 1.31
N GLN A 166 -18.03 -12.19 2.14
CA GLN A 166 -17.90 -10.80 1.69
C GLN A 166 -16.59 -10.57 0.93
N TRP A 167 -15.48 -11.14 1.40
CA TRP A 167 -14.19 -11.05 0.69
C TRP A 167 -14.24 -11.72 -0.69
N LEU A 168 -14.84 -12.91 -0.79
CA LEU A 168 -15.06 -13.60 -2.05
C LEU A 168 -15.93 -12.77 -3.00
N SER A 169 -17.01 -12.19 -2.49
CA SER A 169 -17.92 -11.35 -3.27
C SER A 169 -17.27 -10.04 -3.74
N SER A 170 -16.31 -9.50 -2.98
CA SER A 170 -15.64 -8.24 -3.31
C SER A 170 -14.49 -8.42 -4.31
N GLY A 171 -14.43 -9.55 -5.03
CA GLY A 171 -13.36 -9.83 -5.98
C GLY A 171 -11.97 -9.93 -5.35
N ARG A 172 -11.90 -10.37 -4.08
CA ARG A 172 -10.66 -10.53 -3.29
C ARG A 172 -9.97 -9.23 -2.86
N TRP A 173 -10.59 -8.07 -3.08
CA TRP A 173 -10.01 -6.76 -2.75
C TRP A 173 -10.13 -6.38 -1.26
N ALA A 174 -11.11 -6.94 -0.54
CA ALA A 174 -11.39 -6.59 0.86
C ALA A 174 -10.46 -7.32 1.85
N ARG A 175 -9.17 -6.97 1.88
CA ARG A 175 -8.15 -7.60 2.74
C ARG A 175 -8.54 -7.68 4.22
N GLY A 176 -9.13 -6.60 4.75
CA GLY A 176 -9.58 -6.55 6.14
C GLY A 176 -10.66 -7.58 6.46
N ALA A 177 -11.57 -7.85 5.50
CA ALA A 177 -12.62 -8.85 5.68
C ALA A 177 -12.04 -10.27 5.68
N LEU A 178 -11.08 -10.59 4.79
CA LEU A 178 -10.38 -11.87 4.82
C LEU A 178 -9.64 -12.08 6.14
N PHE A 179 -8.83 -11.10 6.55
CA PHE A 179 -8.05 -11.19 7.77
C PHE A 179 -8.96 -11.33 9.00
N GLY A 180 -9.99 -10.49 9.11
CA GLY A 180 -10.95 -10.56 10.21
C GLY A 180 -11.72 -11.87 10.22
N GLY A 181 -12.14 -12.36 9.06
CA GLY A 181 -12.88 -13.60 8.92
C GLY A 181 -12.08 -14.82 9.34
N ILE A 182 -10.86 -14.94 8.80
CA ILE A 182 -9.90 -15.99 9.16
C ILE A 182 -9.57 -15.91 10.66
N SER A 183 -9.25 -14.72 11.18
CA SER A 183 -8.91 -14.52 12.60
C SER A 183 -10.03 -14.95 13.53
N LEU A 184 -11.30 -14.63 13.22
CA LEU A 184 -12.44 -15.00 14.04
C LEU A 184 -12.71 -16.51 14.04
N ILE A 185 -12.62 -17.17 12.89
CA ILE A 185 -12.80 -18.63 12.80
C ILE A 185 -11.72 -19.34 13.63
N PHE A 186 -10.48 -18.91 13.46
CA PHE A 186 -9.34 -19.45 14.17
C PHE A 186 -9.40 -19.19 15.67
N LEU A 187 -9.78 -17.97 16.07
CA LEU A 187 -10.00 -17.62 17.48
C LEU A 187 -11.15 -18.44 18.08
N ALA A 188 -12.25 -18.65 17.34
CA ALA A 188 -13.36 -19.49 17.78
C ALA A 188 -12.93 -20.95 17.97
N GLY A 189 -12.18 -21.51 17.00
CA GLY A 189 -11.62 -22.86 17.12
C GLY A 189 -10.65 -23.00 18.29
N SER A 190 -9.83 -21.96 18.53
CA SER A 190 -8.90 -21.90 19.66
C SER A 190 -9.63 -21.89 20.99
N LEU A 191 -10.63 -21.02 21.15
CA LEU A 191 -11.44 -20.94 22.36
C LEU A 191 -12.25 -22.22 22.59
N TYR A 192 -12.75 -22.84 21.52
CA TYR A 192 -13.40 -24.16 21.60
C TYR A 192 -12.43 -25.23 22.10
N PHE A 193 -11.20 -25.25 21.59
CA PHE A 193 -10.15 -26.16 22.02
C PHE A 193 -9.77 -25.91 23.50
N LEU A 194 -9.59 -24.66 23.90
CA LEU A 194 -9.34 -24.28 25.30
C LEU A 194 -10.52 -24.56 26.23
N ALA A 195 -11.75 -24.66 25.72
CA ALA A 195 -12.90 -25.01 26.54
C ALA A 195 -12.94 -26.51 26.89
N HIS A 196 -12.32 -27.36 26.06
CA HIS A 196 -12.26 -28.82 26.25
C HIS A 196 -10.98 -29.30 26.93
N ASN A 197 -9.95 -28.47 26.94
CA ASN A 197 -8.69 -28.73 27.62
C ASN A 197 -8.60 -27.82 28.85
N PRO A 198 -7.94 -28.25 29.95
CA PRO A 198 -7.76 -27.37 31.09
C PRO A 198 -7.09 -26.06 30.61
N PRO A 199 -7.64 -24.87 30.93
CA PRO A 199 -7.02 -23.58 30.61
C PRO A 199 -5.80 -23.41 31.51
N GLY A 200 -4.76 -24.18 31.21
CA GLY A 200 -3.45 -24.05 31.78
C GLY A 200 -2.69 -22.93 31.10
N ALA A 201 -1.42 -22.85 31.44
CA ALA A 201 -0.52 -21.86 30.90
C ALA A 201 -0.38 -21.97 29.35
N ASP A 202 -0.73 -23.11 28.77
CA ASP A 202 -0.68 -23.40 27.33
C ASP A 202 -1.69 -22.63 26.46
N GLY A 203 -2.68 -21.97 27.08
CA GLY A 203 -3.75 -21.28 26.35
C GLY A 203 -3.30 -20.02 25.58
N TYR A 204 -2.50 -19.16 26.22
CA TYR A 204 -2.07 -17.89 25.62
C TYR A 204 -1.13 -18.04 24.40
N PRO A 205 -0.13 -18.95 24.41
CA PRO A 205 0.70 -19.22 23.24
C PRO A 205 -0.11 -19.61 22.01
N LEU A 206 -1.17 -20.41 22.21
CA LEU A 206 -2.05 -20.83 21.14
C LEU A 206 -2.77 -19.62 20.53
N LEU A 207 -3.33 -18.71 21.33
CA LEU A 207 -3.98 -17.50 20.81
C LEU A 207 -3.03 -16.62 19.98
N ILE A 208 -1.77 -16.46 20.41
CA ILE A 208 -0.76 -15.67 19.68
C ILE A 208 -0.42 -16.33 18.34
N SER A 209 -0.13 -17.63 18.35
CA SER A 209 0.23 -18.38 17.14
C SER A 209 -0.88 -18.35 16.10
N VAL A 210 -2.13 -18.39 16.56
CA VAL A 210 -3.32 -18.41 15.74
C VAL A 210 -3.53 -17.07 15.01
N ILE A 211 -3.27 -15.93 15.67
CA ILE A 211 -3.24 -14.62 15.01
C ILE A 211 -2.13 -14.59 13.95
N GLY A 212 -0.95 -15.11 14.27
CA GLY A 212 0.17 -15.22 13.31
C GLY A 212 -0.21 -16.02 12.06
N LEU A 213 -0.85 -17.16 12.26
CA LEU A 213 -1.34 -18.02 11.17
C LEU A 213 -2.40 -17.29 10.31
N ALA A 214 -3.30 -16.54 10.94
CA ALA A 214 -4.28 -15.73 10.23
C ALA A 214 -3.62 -14.64 9.36
N VAL A 215 -2.55 -13.99 9.84
CA VAL A 215 -1.77 -13.01 9.05
C VAL A 215 -1.11 -13.69 7.85
N ILE A 216 -0.47 -14.85 8.02
CA ILE A 216 0.17 -15.58 6.91
C ILE A 216 -0.88 -15.99 5.87
N LEU A 217 -1.96 -16.65 6.29
CA LEU A 217 -3.02 -17.09 5.38
C LEU A 217 -3.63 -15.91 4.64
N SER A 218 -3.89 -14.79 5.33
CA SER A 218 -4.41 -13.59 4.69
C SER A 218 -3.43 -13.03 3.64
N GLY A 219 -2.12 -13.03 3.94
CA GLY A 219 -1.07 -12.59 3.02
C GLY A 219 -0.91 -13.46 1.77
N ILE A 220 -1.10 -14.79 1.89
CA ILE A 220 -1.05 -15.72 0.75
C ILE A 220 -2.30 -15.57 -0.13
N LEU A 221 -3.47 -15.42 0.49
CA LEU A 221 -4.74 -15.44 -0.24
C LEU A 221 -5.09 -14.08 -0.89
N ALA A 222 -4.55 -12.96 -0.38
CA ALA A 222 -4.88 -11.62 -0.86
C ALA A 222 -3.74 -10.99 -1.71
N PRO A 223 -3.98 -10.71 -3.01
CA PRO A 223 -3.04 -9.95 -3.83
C PRO A 223 -3.05 -8.44 -3.53
N PRO A 224 -2.01 -7.67 -3.89
CA PRO A 224 -0.63 -8.11 -4.12
C PRO A 224 0.03 -8.77 -2.89
N ILE A 225 0.75 -9.87 -3.14
CA ILE A 225 1.50 -10.62 -2.12
C ILE A 225 2.63 -9.72 -1.60
N SER A 226 2.55 -9.34 -0.33
CA SER A 226 3.63 -8.59 0.32
C SER A 226 4.49 -9.54 1.16
N PRO A 227 5.81 -9.62 0.94
CA PRO A 227 6.68 -10.48 1.74
C PRO A 227 6.69 -10.06 3.22
N TYR A 228 6.46 -8.77 3.49
CA TYR A 228 6.41 -8.22 4.84
C TYR A 228 5.30 -8.83 5.71
N GLN A 229 4.11 -9.07 5.15
CA GLN A 229 3.01 -9.69 5.92
C GLN A 229 3.34 -11.11 6.35
N HIS A 230 4.00 -11.88 5.48
CA HIS A 230 4.43 -13.24 5.79
C HIS A 230 5.44 -13.25 6.94
N PHE A 231 6.36 -12.28 6.93
CA PHE A 231 7.36 -12.14 7.98
C PHE A 231 6.71 -11.81 9.35
N TRP A 232 5.77 -10.87 9.39
CA TRP A 232 5.01 -10.57 10.60
C TRP A 232 4.21 -11.77 11.11
N GLY A 233 3.53 -12.49 10.22
CA GLY A 233 2.81 -13.69 10.60
C GLY A 233 3.73 -14.80 11.15
N LEU A 234 4.85 -15.04 10.47
CA LEU A 234 5.86 -16.01 10.90
C LEU A 234 6.42 -15.65 12.27
N SER A 235 6.62 -14.36 12.53
CA SER A 235 7.12 -13.90 13.81
C SER A 235 6.20 -14.19 14.99
N LEU A 236 4.89 -14.01 14.79
CA LEU A 236 3.89 -14.31 15.80
C LEU A 236 3.79 -15.82 16.05
N ILE A 237 3.95 -16.64 15.00
CA ILE A 237 4.02 -18.10 15.15
C ILE A 237 5.25 -18.51 15.94
N VAL A 238 6.43 -17.97 15.62
CA VAL A 238 7.67 -18.25 16.36
C VAL A 238 7.55 -17.79 17.81
N ALA A 239 7.04 -16.58 18.05
CA ALA A 239 6.79 -16.07 19.40
C ALA A 239 5.83 -16.96 20.19
N GLY A 240 4.71 -17.37 19.57
CA GLY A 240 3.78 -18.33 20.17
C GLY A 240 4.44 -19.67 20.47
N GLY A 241 5.25 -20.21 19.55
CA GLY A 241 5.99 -21.45 19.75
C GLY A 241 7.02 -21.39 20.87
N VAL A 242 7.76 -20.27 20.98
CA VAL A 242 8.72 -20.03 22.08
C VAL A 242 7.97 -19.95 23.42
N CYS A 243 6.88 -19.18 23.49
CA CYS A 243 6.06 -19.09 24.69
C CYS A 243 5.52 -20.47 25.09
N TYR A 244 5.04 -21.27 24.13
CA TYR A 244 4.58 -22.63 24.37
C TYR A 244 5.72 -23.52 24.90
N GLY A 245 6.91 -23.49 24.29
CA GLY A 245 8.05 -24.29 24.71
C GLY A 245 8.53 -23.95 26.12
N VAL A 246 8.58 -22.66 26.48
CA VAL A 246 8.93 -22.22 27.84
C VAL A 246 7.92 -22.75 28.84
N ASN A 247 6.64 -22.75 28.48
CA ASN A 247 5.57 -23.23 29.35
C ASN A 247 5.56 -24.74 29.52
N ALA A 248 5.67 -25.47 28.41
CA ALA A 248 5.71 -26.93 28.40
C ALA A 248 6.90 -27.47 29.19
N ALA A 249 8.01 -26.71 29.23
CA ALA A 249 9.19 -27.05 30.01
C ALA A 249 9.05 -26.74 31.52
N ASN A 250 7.92 -26.17 31.98
CA ASN A 250 7.69 -25.74 33.35
C ASN A 250 8.86 -24.92 33.92
N ILE A 251 9.48 -24.08 33.08
CA ILE A 251 10.62 -23.28 33.50
C ILE A 251 10.09 -22.22 34.46
N ASN A 252 10.39 -22.39 35.74
CA ASN A 252 9.96 -21.47 36.78
C ASN A 252 10.66 -20.12 36.58
N LEU A 253 9.92 -19.13 36.08
CA LEU A 253 10.44 -17.82 35.70
C LEU A 253 10.94 -17.01 36.90
N ASP A 254 10.49 -17.36 38.11
CA ASP A 254 10.94 -16.74 39.36
C ASP A 254 12.45 -16.96 39.64
N GLY A 255 13.04 -17.98 39.01
CA GLY A 255 14.49 -18.25 39.03
C GLY A 255 15.15 -18.14 37.67
N ALA A 256 14.46 -17.65 36.64
CA ALA A 256 15.01 -17.58 35.29
C ALA A 256 16.23 -16.65 35.28
N SER A 257 17.37 -17.24 34.93
CA SER A 257 18.61 -16.51 34.70
C SER A 257 18.36 -15.30 33.79
N PRO A 258 18.91 -14.10 34.09
CA PRO A 258 18.79 -12.90 33.25
C PRO A 258 19.13 -13.15 31.76
N TRP A 259 19.92 -14.18 31.47
CA TRP A 259 20.25 -14.61 30.12
C TRP A 259 19.06 -15.09 29.28
N LEU A 260 18.03 -15.69 29.89
CA LEU A 260 16.80 -16.12 29.19
C LEU A 260 15.96 -14.91 28.73
N TRP A 261 15.92 -13.83 29.51
CA TRP A 261 15.30 -12.59 29.07
C TRP A 261 16.11 -11.96 27.91
N GLY A 262 17.43 -12.07 27.96
CA GLY A 262 18.32 -11.67 26.87
C GLY A 262 17.99 -12.35 25.55
N SER A 263 17.76 -13.68 25.54
CA SER A 263 17.43 -14.40 24.31
C SER A 263 16.06 -14.05 23.74
N VAL A 264 15.05 -13.78 24.58
CA VAL A 264 13.74 -13.30 24.13
C VAL A 264 13.84 -11.91 23.52
N VAL A 265 14.58 -10.99 24.16
CA VAL A 265 14.82 -9.65 23.62
C VAL A 265 15.61 -9.73 22.31
N ILE A 266 16.65 -10.56 22.24
CA ILE A 266 17.43 -10.77 21.01
C ILE A 266 16.55 -11.36 19.91
N ALA A 267 15.69 -12.34 20.22
CA ALA A 267 14.76 -12.90 19.24
C ALA A 267 13.81 -11.82 18.72
N ILE A 268 13.23 -10.99 19.59
CA ILE A 268 12.37 -9.86 19.19
C ILE A 268 13.16 -8.85 18.35
N VAL A 269 14.38 -8.50 18.76
CA VAL A 269 15.24 -7.53 18.05
C VAL A 269 15.67 -8.05 16.70
N VAL A 270 16.18 -9.28 16.59
CA VAL A 270 16.56 -9.90 15.31
C VAL A 270 15.36 -9.91 14.39
N LEU A 271 14.21 -10.28 14.92
CA LEU A 271 12.98 -10.35 14.16
C LEU A 271 12.49 -8.97 13.72
N TYR A 272 12.72 -7.90 14.48
CA TYR A 272 12.35 -6.54 14.08
C TYR A 272 13.39 -5.87 13.15
N VAL A 273 14.67 -6.13 13.38
CA VAL A 273 15.80 -5.48 12.69
C VAL A 273 16.04 -6.07 11.31
N VAL A 274 15.92 -7.39 11.14
CA VAL A 274 16.07 -8.06 9.84
C VAL A 274 15.18 -7.46 8.75
N PRO A 275 13.86 -7.27 8.94
CA PRO A 275 13.00 -6.69 7.91
C PRO A 275 13.30 -5.22 7.64
N ILE A 276 13.76 -4.45 8.65
CA ILE A 276 14.18 -3.06 8.45
C ILE A 276 15.49 -3.00 7.65
N ALA A 277 16.44 -3.89 7.91
CA ALA A 277 17.71 -3.96 7.20
C ALA A 277 17.53 -4.34 5.73
N MET A 278 16.64 -5.30 5.43
CA MET A 278 16.30 -5.67 4.05
C MET A 278 15.69 -4.49 3.25
N ARG A 279 15.05 -3.54 3.94
CA ARG A 279 14.47 -2.34 3.33
C ARG A 279 15.49 -1.34 2.79
N ARG A 280 16.77 -1.45 3.17
CA ARG A 280 17.83 -0.54 2.74
C ARG A 280 18.57 -1.01 1.49
N HIS A 281 18.30 -2.21 0.99
CA HIS A 281 19.09 -2.82 -0.09
C HIS A 281 18.27 -3.20 -1.33
N GLY A 282 16.99 -2.81 -1.40
CA GLY A 282 16.13 -2.94 -2.59
C GLY A 282 15.35 -1.66 -2.83
#